data_AF-A0A843GFL4-F1
#
_entry.id   AF-A0A843GFL4-F1
#
_cell.length_a   1.000
_cell.length_b   1.000
_cell.length_c   1.000
_cell.angle_alpha   90.00
_cell.angle_beta   90.00
_cell.angle_gamma   90.00
#
_symmetry.space_group_name_H-M   'P 1'
#
loop_
_entity.id
_entity.type
_entity.pdbx_description
1 polymer ?
#
loop_
_entity_poly.entity_id
_entity_poly.type
_entity_poly.pdbx_seq_one_letter_code
_entity_poly.pdbx_strand_id
1 'polypeptide(L)'
;MIKYNTMSLADVWTDSEEFKTEYKDSAFYRVGERLYDGVEQVNNVTMPDNITLFFTMFYARYNDTPISNDNIDVFKLKVFTTIFEYGPIWQRKLEIQKAIRGLTEDDIRVGGKMIYNHAMHDASAPTTDSLEETTYIDSQDTANNKKSKLSAYNELVMLLDDGISKEFLDKFKKLFKIVLATDRPLYIYEEEDD
;
A
#
# COMPACT_ATOMS: atom_id res chain seq x y z
N MET A 1 4.11 -30.28 36.70
CA MET A 1 3.16 -29.43 35.95
C MET A 1 3.61 -29.44 34.49
N ILE A 2 2.81 -29.99 33.58
CA ILE A 2 3.14 -29.96 32.14
C ILE A 2 2.84 -28.53 31.66
N LYS A 3 3.86 -27.81 31.18
CA LYS A 3 3.70 -26.50 30.55
C LYS A 3 3.40 -26.72 29.08
N TYR A 4 2.22 -26.32 28.62
CA TYR A 4 1.88 -26.28 27.21
C TYR A 4 2.36 -24.95 26.65
N ASN A 5 3.45 -24.96 25.89
CA ASN A 5 3.91 -23.76 25.19
C ASN A 5 3.08 -23.60 23.92
N THR A 6 2.47 -22.43 23.76
CA THR A 6 1.85 -22.05 22.49
C THR A 6 2.91 -21.53 21.54
N MET A 7 2.89 -22.02 20.30
CA MET A 7 3.76 -21.56 19.24
C MET A 7 3.41 -20.13 18.83
N SER A 8 4.43 -19.33 18.57
CA SER A 8 4.36 -17.93 18.20
C SER A 8 4.87 -17.73 16.77
N LEU A 9 4.81 -16.52 16.24
CA LEU A 9 5.32 -16.24 14.89
C LEU A 9 6.86 -16.40 14.82
N ALA A 10 7.57 -16.04 15.89
CA ALA A 10 9.02 -16.26 16.03
C ALA A 10 9.43 -17.74 15.91
N ASP A 11 8.54 -18.66 16.28
CA ASP A 11 8.80 -20.10 16.18
C ASP A 11 8.58 -20.63 14.75
N VAL A 12 7.92 -19.84 13.87
CA VAL A 12 7.58 -20.24 12.49
C VAL A 12 8.61 -19.73 11.49
N TRP A 13 9.06 -18.48 11.65
CA TRP A 13 10.11 -17.86 10.84
C TRP A 13 11.03 -17.06 11.74
N THR A 14 12.34 -17.34 11.68
CA THR A 14 13.34 -16.67 12.51
C THR A 14 13.74 -15.31 11.97
N ASP A 15 13.65 -15.12 10.65
CA ASP A 15 14.02 -13.88 9.98
C ASP A 15 13.25 -13.66 8.67
N SER A 16 13.47 -12.48 8.07
CA SER A 16 12.80 -12.08 6.84
C SER A 16 13.26 -12.86 5.60
N GLU A 17 14.48 -13.40 5.60
CA GLU A 17 15.02 -14.14 4.45
C GLU A 17 14.46 -15.57 4.40
N GLU A 18 14.30 -16.23 5.55
CA GLU A 18 13.59 -17.51 5.65
C GLU A 18 12.16 -17.36 5.12
N PHE A 19 11.41 -16.38 5.64
CA PHE A 19 10.05 -16.08 5.20
C PHE A 19 9.97 -15.84 3.68
N LYS A 20 10.88 -15.00 3.15
CA LYS A 20 10.92 -14.63 1.74
C LYS A 20 11.26 -15.83 0.84
N THR A 21 12.17 -16.69 1.28
CA THR A 21 12.55 -17.91 0.55
C THR A 21 11.35 -18.84 0.44
N GLU A 22 10.70 -19.16 1.56
CA GLU A 22 9.52 -20.02 1.56
C GLU A 22 8.35 -19.42 0.77
N TYR A 23 8.15 -18.10 0.86
CA TYR A 23 7.13 -17.42 0.08
C TYR A 23 7.39 -17.56 -1.43
N LYS A 24 8.62 -17.35 -1.88
CA LYS A 24 9.01 -17.49 -3.30
C LYS A 24 8.86 -18.91 -3.81
N ASP A 25 9.12 -19.91 -2.96
CA ASP A 25 8.95 -21.32 -3.30
C ASP A 25 7.48 -21.76 -3.33
N SER A 26 6.57 -20.95 -2.77
CA SER A 26 5.15 -21.26 -2.71
C SER A 26 4.49 -21.27 -4.10
N ALA A 27 3.41 -22.04 -4.23
CA ALA A 27 2.58 -22.00 -5.45
C ALA A 27 1.94 -20.62 -5.65
N PHE A 28 1.64 -19.90 -4.57
CA PHE A 28 1.04 -18.57 -4.63
C PHE A 28 1.96 -17.58 -5.33
N TYR A 29 3.27 -17.61 -5.02
CA TYR A 29 4.24 -16.76 -5.69
C TYR A 29 4.34 -17.05 -7.18
N ARG A 30 4.54 -18.31 -7.54
CA ARG A 30 4.68 -18.74 -8.94
C ARG A 30 3.43 -18.48 -9.78
N VAL A 31 2.24 -18.65 -9.20
CA VAL A 31 0.98 -18.33 -9.89
C VAL A 31 0.81 -16.81 -10.01
N GLY A 32 1.12 -16.05 -8.96
CA GLY A 32 1.11 -14.59 -9.01
C GLY A 32 2.01 -14.06 -10.12
N GLU A 33 3.27 -14.48 -10.14
CA GLU A 33 4.24 -14.09 -11.18
C GLU A 33 3.68 -14.31 -12.59
N ARG A 34 3.11 -15.48 -12.88
CA ARG A 34 2.53 -15.79 -14.20
C ARG A 34 1.27 -14.99 -14.54
N LEU A 35 0.45 -14.65 -13.54
CA LEU A 35 -0.77 -13.84 -13.76
C LEU A 35 -0.43 -12.39 -14.10
N TYR A 36 0.74 -11.90 -13.67
CA TYR A 36 1.18 -10.52 -13.85
C TYR A 36 2.31 -10.37 -14.88
N ASP A 37 2.85 -11.47 -15.42
CA ASP A 37 3.85 -11.46 -16.50
C ASP A 37 3.20 -11.09 -17.84
N GLY A 38 3.82 -10.16 -18.59
CA GLY A 38 3.37 -9.72 -19.91
C GLY A 38 2.14 -8.79 -19.97
N VAL A 39 1.53 -8.46 -18.82
CA VAL A 39 0.60 -7.32 -18.74
C VAL A 39 1.47 -6.07 -18.82
N GLU A 40 1.58 -5.44 -20.00
CA GLU A 40 2.02 -4.04 -20.11
C GLU A 40 1.41 -3.28 -18.94
N GLN A 41 2.20 -2.44 -18.25
CA GLN A 41 2.00 -1.74 -16.98
C GLN A 41 0.66 -0.98 -16.77
N VAL A 42 -0.44 -1.55 -17.20
CA VAL A 42 -1.81 -1.11 -17.05
C VAL A 42 -2.20 -1.57 -15.65
N ASN A 43 -1.69 -0.81 -14.68
CA ASN A 43 -1.89 -0.93 -13.23
C ASN A 43 -1.00 -1.96 -12.53
N ASN A 44 0.33 -1.77 -12.52
CA ASN A 44 1.33 -2.48 -11.71
C ASN A 44 0.76 -3.04 -10.38
N VAL A 45 0.32 -4.29 -10.42
CA VAL A 45 -0.06 -5.06 -9.24
C VAL A 45 0.86 -6.28 -9.21
N THR A 46 2.16 -6.01 -9.13
CA THR A 46 3.16 -7.04 -8.89
C THR A 46 2.96 -7.58 -7.47
N MET A 47 3.27 -8.86 -7.24
CA MET A 47 3.46 -9.37 -5.88
C MET A 47 4.35 -8.40 -5.08
N PRO A 48 4.11 -8.21 -3.78
CA PRO A 48 4.69 -7.09 -3.07
C PRO A 48 6.23 -7.12 -3.16
N ASP A 49 6.80 -6.19 -3.93
CA ASP A 49 8.24 -5.86 -3.90
C ASP A 49 8.68 -5.55 -2.46
N ASN A 50 7.71 -5.09 -1.67
CA ASN A 50 7.80 -4.78 -0.25
C ASN A 50 7.60 -6.01 0.65
N ILE A 51 7.86 -7.24 0.20
CA ILE A 51 7.67 -8.45 1.03
C ILE A 51 8.47 -8.40 2.34
N THR A 52 9.67 -7.81 2.32
CA THR A 52 10.49 -7.57 3.51
C THR A 52 9.83 -6.56 4.44
N LEU A 53 9.34 -5.42 3.91
CA LEU A 53 8.62 -4.42 4.69
C LEU A 53 7.34 -5.01 5.31
N PHE A 54 6.59 -5.80 4.53
CA PHE A 54 5.46 -6.57 5.04
C PHE A 54 5.88 -7.44 6.21
N PHE A 55 6.91 -8.28 6.03
CA PHE A 55 7.35 -9.19 7.08
C PHE A 55 7.78 -8.42 8.33
N THR A 56 8.52 -7.32 8.20
CA THR A 56 8.90 -6.48 9.35
C THR A 56 7.67 -5.98 10.11
N MET A 57 6.65 -5.46 9.43
CA MET A 57 5.43 -4.99 10.10
C MET A 57 4.59 -6.14 10.69
N PHE A 58 4.55 -7.27 9.99
CA PHE A 58 3.84 -8.48 10.40
C PHE A 58 4.47 -9.06 11.67
N TYR A 59 5.80 -9.17 11.68
CA TYR A 59 6.60 -9.59 12.81
C TYR A 59 6.41 -8.63 13.98
N ALA A 60 6.61 -7.32 13.79
CA ALA A 60 6.42 -6.32 14.85
C ALA A 60 5.04 -6.38 15.53
N ARG A 61 4.00 -6.79 14.80
CA ARG A 61 2.64 -6.84 15.32
C ARG A 61 2.26 -8.17 15.96
N TYR A 62 2.76 -9.29 15.43
CA TYR A 62 2.27 -10.61 15.80
C TYR A 62 3.36 -11.54 16.36
N ASN A 63 4.61 -11.08 16.48
CA ASN A 63 5.76 -11.88 16.90
C ASN A 63 5.44 -12.80 18.08
N ASP A 64 5.04 -12.20 19.20
CA ASP A 64 4.77 -12.89 20.46
C ASP A 64 3.32 -13.35 20.61
N THR A 65 2.52 -13.23 19.55
CA THR A 65 1.12 -13.64 19.59
C THR A 65 1.00 -15.13 19.25
N PRO A 66 0.34 -15.95 20.09
CA PRO A 66 0.12 -17.35 19.79
C PRO A 66 -0.61 -17.58 18.47
N ILE A 67 -0.10 -18.48 17.64
CA ILE A 67 -0.80 -18.88 16.42
C ILE A 67 -2.07 -19.68 16.77
N SER A 68 -3.11 -19.51 15.95
CA SER A 68 -4.41 -20.17 16.13
C SER A 68 -4.45 -21.61 15.60
N ASN A 69 -3.42 -22.01 14.85
CA ASN A 69 -3.35 -23.25 14.09
C ASN A 69 -2.44 -24.28 14.78
N ASP A 70 -2.84 -25.54 14.83
CA ASP A 70 -2.02 -26.63 15.41
C ASP A 70 -0.99 -27.21 14.41
N ASN A 71 -1.21 -26.98 13.11
CA ASN A 71 -0.29 -27.39 12.03
C ASN A 71 0.37 -26.15 11.41
N ILE A 72 1.71 -26.11 11.47
CA ILE A 72 2.56 -25.02 10.96
C ILE A 72 2.40 -24.84 9.46
N ASP A 73 2.41 -25.91 8.67
CA ASP A 73 2.30 -25.82 7.22
C ASP A 73 0.96 -25.18 6.81
N VAL A 74 -0.12 -25.54 7.50
CA VAL A 74 -1.44 -24.93 7.27
C VAL A 74 -1.44 -23.46 7.67
N PHE A 75 -0.75 -23.08 8.75
CA PHE A 75 -0.57 -21.68 9.12
C PHE A 75 0.19 -20.90 8.03
N LYS A 76 1.33 -21.42 7.57
CA LYS A 76 2.15 -20.83 6.50
C LYS A 76 1.33 -20.65 5.22
N LEU A 77 0.59 -21.67 4.79
CA LEU A 77 -0.30 -21.59 3.62
C LEU A 77 -1.39 -20.52 3.78
N LYS A 78 -1.99 -20.38 4.96
CA LYS A 78 -3.00 -19.34 5.22
C LYS A 78 -2.39 -17.93 5.16
N VAL A 79 -1.18 -17.74 5.66
CA VAL A 79 -0.44 -16.48 5.53
C VAL A 79 -0.21 -16.18 4.05
N PHE A 80 0.34 -17.12 3.28
CA PHE A 80 0.64 -16.91 1.86
C PHE A 80 -0.61 -16.70 1.01
N THR A 81 -1.71 -17.41 1.31
CA THR A 81 -3.02 -17.18 0.65
C THR A 81 -3.52 -15.76 0.92
N THR A 82 -3.38 -15.28 2.16
CA THR A 82 -3.81 -13.92 2.52
C THR A 82 -2.97 -12.86 1.80
N ILE A 83 -1.66 -13.09 1.64
CA ILE A 83 -0.79 -12.20 0.87
C ILE A 83 -1.17 -12.24 -0.62
N PHE A 84 -1.47 -13.41 -1.16
CA PHE A 84 -1.91 -13.56 -2.55
C PHE A 84 -3.22 -12.81 -2.83
N GLU A 85 -4.20 -12.90 -1.93
CA GLU A 85 -5.51 -12.25 -2.08
C GLU A 85 -5.45 -10.72 -1.92
N TYR A 86 -4.69 -10.21 -0.95
CA TYR A 86 -4.77 -8.79 -0.54
C TYR A 86 -3.47 -7.99 -0.71
N GLY A 87 -2.31 -8.66 -0.80
CA GLY A 87 -0.99 -8.03 -0.98
C GLY A 87 -0.89 -7.16 -2.25
N PRO A 88 -1.31 -7.67 -3.42
CA PRO A 88 -1.59 -6.90 -4.63
C PRO A 88 -2.21 -5.51 -4.41
N ILE A 89 -3.38 -5.47 -3.75
CA ILE A 89 -4.15 -4.24 -3.52
C ILE A 89 -3.41 -3.31 -2.55
N TRP A 90 -2.81 -3.89 -1.51
CA TRP A 90 -2.01 -3.13 -0.54
C TRP A 90 -0.82 -2.43 -1.22
N GLN A 91 -0.07 -3.14 -2.07
CA GLN A 91 1.04 -2.57 -2.84
C GLN A 91 0.56 -1.41 -3.71
N ARG A 92 -0.57 -1.57 -4.42
CA ARG A 92 -1.13 -0.51 -5.26
C ARG A 92 -1.53 0.72 -4.46
N LYS A 93 -2.14 0.54 -3.28
CA LYS A 93 -2.45 1.66 -2.38
C LYS A 93 -1.19 2.40 -1.92
N LEU A 94 -0.09 1.69 -1.64
CA LEU A 94 1.19 2.31 -1.27
C LEU A 94 1.80 3.11 -2.42
N GLU A 95 1.74 2.61 -3.65
CA GLU A 95 2.20 3.33 -4.84
C GLU A 95 1.41 4.64 -5.05
N ILE A 96 0.08 4.57 -4.92
CA ILE A 96 -0.79 5.75 -5.01
C ILE A 96 -0.42 6.78 -3.93
N GLN A 97 -0.21 6.34 -2.68
CA GLN A 97 0.25 7.25 -1.63
C GLN A 97 1.61 7.86 -1.92
N LYS A 98 2.54 7.08 -2.46
CA LYS A 98 3.85 7.59 -2.87
C LYS A 98 3.69 8.65 -3.96
N ALA A 99 2.82 8.43 -4.94
CA ALA A 99 2.52 9.40 -5.99
C ALA A 99 1.90 10.68 -5.43
N ILE A 100 0.90 10.56 -4.53
CA ILE A 100 0.25 11.69 -3.86
C ILE A 100 1.27 12.51 -3.05
N ARG A 101 2.15 11.85 -2.30
CA ARG A 101 3.24 12.52 -1.54
C ARG A 101 4.30 13.17 -2.43
N GLY A 102 4.42 12.71 -3.67
CA GLY A 102 5.35 13.23 -4.68
C GLY A 102 4.79 14.40 -5.49
N LEU A 103 3.50 14.75 -5.32
CA LEU A 103 2.89 15.89 -6.01
C LEU A 103 3.58 17.20 -5.56
N THR A 104 3.90 18.05 -6.54
CA THR A 104 4.45 19.39 -6.27
C THR A 104 3.35 20.35 -5.81
N GLU A 105 3.75 21.50 -5.25
CA GLU A 105 2.77 22.56 -4.91
C GLU A 105 1.99 23.01 -6.14
N ASP A 106 2.61 23.05 -7.31
CA ASP A 106 1.94 23.44 -8.55
C ASP A 106 0.92 22.37 -8.96
N ASP A 107 1.26 21.08 -8.87
CA ASP A 107 0.35 19.97 -9.21
C ASP A 107 -0.94 19.99 -8.39
N ILE A 108 -0.84 20.25 -7.07
CA ILE A 108 -2.00 20.28 -6.17
C ILE A 108 -2.80 21.59 -6.30
N ARG A 109 -2.22 22.64 -6.87
CA ARG A 109 -2.87 23.95 -7.05
C ARG A 109 -3.53 24.11 -8.42
N VAL A 110 -3.27 23.22 -9.37
CA VAL A 110 -3.97 23.20 -10.66
C VAL A 110 -5.49 23.09 -10.39
N GLY A 111 -6.22 24.14 -10.77
CA GLY A 111 -7.68 24.14 -10.81
C GLY A 111 -8.18 23.92 -12.23
N GLY A 112 -9.47 24.15 -12.46
CA GLY A 112 -10.05 24.07 -13.80
C GLY A 112 -9.49 25.17 -14.72
N LYS A 113 -8.92 24.77 -15.85
CA LYS A 113 -8.62 25.64 -16.99
C LYS A 113 -9.78 25.56 -17.96
N MET A 114 -10.39 26.69 -18.29
CA MET A 114 -11.41 26.81 -19.33
C MET A 114 -10.89 27.71 -20.43
N ILE A 115 -11.08 27.29 -21.68
CA ILE A 115 -10.66 28.04 -22.86
C ILE A 115 -11.88 28.18 -23.76
N TYR A 116 -12.19 29.43 -24.13
CA TYR A 116 -13.23 29.76 -25.10
C TYR A 116 -12.54 30.32 -26.35
N ASN A 117 -12.65 29.58 -27.45
CA ASN A 117 -12.02 29.93 -28.72
C ASN A 117 -13.02 30.68 -29.61
N HIS A 118 -12.61 31.82 -30.16
CA HIS A 118 -13.39 32.54 -31.16
C HIS A 118 -12.54 32.79 -32.42
N ALA A 119 -12.77 31.99 -33.47
CA ALA A 119 -12.14 32.17 -34.77
C ALA A 119 -13.11 32.89 -35.71
N MET A 120 -12.79 34.11 -36.13
CA MET A 120 -13.63 34.92 -37.03
C MET A 120 -13.14 34.82 -38.49
N HIS A 121 -11.91 34.36 -38.72
CA HIS A 121 -11.33 34.35 -40.04
C HIS A 121 -10.41 33.15 -40.31
N ASP A 122 -10.99 31.94 -40.42
CA ASP A 122 -10.51 30.85 -41.30
C ASP A 122 -11.43 29.61 -41.16
N ALA A 123 -11.65 28.88 -42.27
CA ALA A 123 -12.64 27.81 -42.38
C ALA A 123 -12.29 26.50 -41.64
N SER A 124 -11.30 26.52 -40.74
CA SER A 124 -10.91 25.37 -39.91
C SER A 124 -11.43 25.56 -38.48
N ALA A 125 -12.30 24.65 -38.02
CA ALA A 125 -12.80 24.67 -36.65
C ALA A 125 -11.62 24.56 -35.65
N PRO A 126 -11.52 25.45 -34.64
CA PRO A 126 -10.50 25.31 -33.60
C PRO A 126 -10.73 24.01 -32.83
N THR A 127 -9.65 23.25 -32.59
CA THR A 127 -9.72 22.03 -31.78
C THR A 127 -10.00 22.39 -30.32
N THR A 128 -10.88 21.62 -29.67
CA THR A 128 -11.18 21.69 -28.24
C THR A 128 -10.51 20.57 -27.45
N ASP A 129 -9.66 19.76 -28.10
CA ASP A 129 -9.06 18.56 -27.52
C ASP A 129 -7.87 18.87 -26.60
N SER A 130 -7.48 20.15 -26.55
CA SER A 130 -6.33 20.62 -25.77
C SER A 130 -6.71 21.80 -24.88
N LEU A 131 -6.15 21.80 -23.68
CA LEU A 131 -6.16 22.93 -22.75
C LEU A 131 -4.97 23.88 -23.00
N GLU A 132 -4.24 23.71 -24.09
CA GLU A 132 -3.17 24.62 -24.50
C GLU A 132 -3.71 25.80 -25.31
N GLU A 133 -3.11 26.97 -25.09
CA GLU A 133 -3.47 28.20 -25.78
C GLU A 133 -3.12 28.07 -27.26
N THR A 134 -4.05 28.44 -28.13
CA THR A 134 -3.92 28.20 -29.57
C THR A 134 -3.35 29.47 -30.20
N THR A 135 -2.15 29.40 -30.79
CA THR A 135 -1.45 30.60 -31.27
C THR A 135 -1.99 31.19 -32.58
N TYR A 136 -2.98 30.54 -33.21
CA TYR A 136 -3.47 30.88 -34.55
C TYR A 136 -4.94 31.33 -34.60
N ILE A 137 -5.56 31.69 -33.46
CA ILE A 137 -6.94 32.19 -33.43
C ILE A 137 -6.98 33.70 -33.13
N ASP A 138 -7.94 34.40 -33.75
CA ASP A 138 -8.08 35.86 -33.66
C ASP A 138 -8.37 36.35 -32.23
N SER A 139 -9.12 35.56 -31.46
CA SER A 139 -9.46 35.86 -30.07
C SER A 139 -9.64 34.56 -29.27
N GLN A 140 -9.02 34.54 -28.08
CA GLN A 140 -9.12 33.44 -27.12
C GLN A 140 -9.38 34.01 -25.73
N ASP A 141 -10.51 33.62 -25.12
CA ASP A 141 -10.80 33.94 -23.73
C ASP A 141 -10.39 32.75 -22.86
N THR A 142 -9.37 32.94 -22.01
CA THR A 142 -8.88 31.92 -21.08
C THR A 142 -9.26 32.25 -19.65
N ALA A 143 -9.86 31.28 -18.95
CA ALA A 143 -10.12 31.34 -17.52
C ALA A 143 -9.25 30.30 -16.81
N ASN A 144 -8.17 30.77 -16.20
CA ASN A 144 -7.20 29.95 -15.47
C ASN A 144 -7.49 30.01 -13.97
N ASN A 145 -8.23 29.03 -13.43
CA ASN A 145 -8.48 28.96 -12.00
C ASN A 145 -7.33 28.23 -11.28
N LYS A 146 -6.75 28.86 -10.26
CA LYS A 146 -5.78 28.24 -9.36
C LYS A 146 -6.37 28.12 -7.97
N LYS A 147 -6.24 26.94 -7.35
CA LYS A 147 -6.64 26.74 -5.96
C LYS A 147 -5.73 27.55 -5.03
N SER A 148 -6.30 28.04 -3.93
CA SER A 148 -5.49 28.65 -2.86
C SER A 148 -4.62 27.57 -2.21
N LYS A 149 -3.45 27.96 -1.67
CA LYS A 149 -2.53 27.02 -1.01
C LYS A 149 -3.24 26.23 0.09
N LEU A 150 -3.99 26.94 0.95
CA LEU A 150 -4.72 26.32 2.07
C LEU A 150 -5.73 25.27 1.58
N SER A 151 -6.49 25.57 0.52
CA SER A 151 -7.45 24.62 -0.04
C SER A 151 -6.77 23.39 -0.64
N ALA A 152 -5.67 23.59 -1.37
CA ALA A 152 -4.91 22.51 -1.99
C ALA A 152 -4.29 21.57 -0.93
N TYR A 153 -3.73 22.12 0.15
CA TYR A 153 -3.19 21.32 1.25
C TYR A 153 -4.27 20.55 2.01
N ASN A 154 -5.45 21.15 2.25
CA ASN A 154 -6.55 20.45 2.91
C ASN A 154 -7.03 19.24 2.11
N GLU A 155 -7.16 19.37 0.79
CA GLU A 155 -7.53 18.26 -0.11
C GLU A 155 -6.45 17.18 -0.13
N LEU A 156 -5.17 17.59 -0.18
CA LEU A 156 -4.04 16.65 -0.11
C LEU A 156 -4.07 15.84 1.18
N VAL A 157 -4.28 16.48 2.33
CA VAL A 157 -4.37 15.80 3.64
C VAL A 157 -5.53 14.80 3.67
N MET A 158 -6.66 15.10 3.02
CA MET A 158 -7.79 14.17 2.92
C MET A 158 -7.50 12.95 2.03
N LEU A 159 -6.61 13.09 1.04
CA LEU A 159 -6.20 12.01 0.15
C LEU A 159 -5.09 11.12 0.75
N LEU A 160 -4.33 11.65 1.72
CA LEU A 160 -3.34 10.89 2.47
C LEU A 160 -4.05 9.94 3.45
N ASP A 161 -3.94 8.64 3.21
CA ASP A 161 -4.51 7.58 4.04
C ASP A 161 -3.42 7.02 4.98
N ASP A 162 -3.64 7.15 6.28
CA ASP A 162 -2.75 6.70 7.35
C ASP A 162 -2.94 5.22 7.72
N GLY A 163 -4.03 4.60 7.24
CA GLY A 163 -4.49 3.27 7.65
C GLY A 163 -4.09 2.13 6.73
N ILE A 164 -3.52 2.37 5.54
CA ILE A 164 -3.32 1.37 4.49
C ILE A 164 -2.65 0.08 4.98
N SER A 165 -1.52 0.19 5.68
CA SER A 165 -0.80 -0.99 6.17
C SER A 165 -1.52 -1.67 7.32
N LYS A 166 -2.24 -0.92 8.16
CA LYS A 166 -3.04 -1.48 9.25
C LYS A 166 -4.20 -2.32 8.71
N GLU A 167 -4.94 -1.80 7.72
CA GLU A 167 -6.02 -2.53 7.06
C GLU A 167 -5.57 -3.87 6.47
N PHE A 168 -4.38 -3.89 5.87
CA PHE A 168 -3.79 -5.10 5.33
C PHE A 168 -3.37 -6.09 6.44
N LEU A 169 -2.67 -5.60 7.47
CA LEU A 169 -2.24 -6.43 8.61
C LEU A 169 -3.43 -7.00 9.41
N ASP A 170 -4.57 -6.31 9.43
CA ASP A 170 -5.79 -6.76 10.11
C ASP A 170 -6.38 -8.01 9.44
N LYS A 171 -6.09 -8.28 8.16
CA LYS A 171 -6.53 -9.52 7.47
C LYS A 171 -5.93 -10.78 8.09
N PHE A 172 -4.78 -10.65 8.75
CA PHE A 172 -4.08 -11.76 9.39
C PHE A 172 -4.53 -12.01 10.83
N LYS A 173 -5.31 -11.11 11.45
CA LYS A 173 -5.72 -11.21 12.86
C LYS A 173 -6.37 -12.55 13.21
N LYS A 174 -7.16 -13.10 12.27
CA LYS A 174 -7.83 -14.41 12.41
C LYS A 174 -6.86 -15.61 12.53
N LEU A 175 -5.59 -15.43 12.17
CA LEU A 175 -4.56 -16.47 12.23
C LEU A 175 -3.92 -16.56 13.61
N PHE A 176 -4.22 -15.61 14.50
CA PHE A 176 -3.64 -15.51 15.84
C PHE A 176 -4.72 -15.58 16.91
N LYS A 177 -4.36 -16.06 18.10
CA LYS A 177 -5.25 -16.09 19.27
C LYS A 177 -5.24 -14.76 19.98
N ILE A 178 -6.41 -14.28 20.38
CA ILE A 178 -6.53 -13.12 21.27
C ILE A 178 -6.26 -13.63 22.69
N VAL A 179 -5.13 -13.26 23.26
CA VAL A 179 -4.77 -13.59 24.65
C VAL A 179 -5.23 -12.43 25.54
N LEU A 180 -6.21 -12.68 26.42
CA LEU A 180 -6.78 -11.67 27.32
C LEU A 180 -5.99 -11.52 28.63
N ALA A 181 -5.10 -12.46 28.94
CA ALA A 181 -4.20 -12.41 30.09
C ALA A 181 -2.88 -13.11 29.72
N THR A 182 -1.75 -12.41 29.86
CA THR A 182 -0.42 -12.95 29.60
C THR A 182 0.11 -13.62 30.87
N ASP A 183 0.34 -14.94 30.81
CA ASP A 183 1.07 -15.68 31.86
C ASP A 183 2.60 -15.39 31.85
N ARG A 184 3.06 -14.52 30.94
CA ARG A 184 4.46 -14.06 30.85
C ARG A 184 4.59 -12.68 31.50
N PRO A 185 5.63 -12.44 32.33
CA PRO A 185 5.93 -11.11 32.86
C PRO A 185 6.17 -10.15 31.69
N LEU A 186 5.53 -8.98 31.76
CA LEU A 186 5.43 -8.03 30.64
C LEU A 186 6.78 -7.40 30.25
N TYR A 187 7.77 -7.37 31.15
CA TYR A 187 9.16 -7.02 30.89
C TYR A 187 9.95 -7.36 32.18
N ILE A 188 11.09 -8.04 32.08
CA ILE A 188 12.07 -8.16 33.19
C ILE A 188 13.33 -7.46 32.70
N TYR A 189 13.73 -6.40 33.39
CA TYR A 189 15.07 -5.85 33.29
C TYR A 189 15.73 -6.05 34.66
N GLU A 190 17.00 -6.46 34.65
CA GLU A 190 17.82 -6.45 35.86
C GLU A 190 18.34 -5.03 36.02
N GLU A 191 17.94 -4.35 37.10
CA GLU A 191 18.70 -3.19 37.59
C GLU A 191 20.01 -3.75 38.14
N GLU A 192 21.14 -3.38 37.52
CA GLU A 192 22.44 -3.51 38.18
C GLU A 192 22.40 -2.53 39.38
N ASP A 193 22.37 -3.08 40.60
CA ASP A 193 22.54 -2.29 41.82
C ASP A 193 23.95 -1.65 41.80
N ASP A 194 24.01 -0.32 41.74
CA ASP A 194 25.23 0.51 41.91
C ASP A 194 25.86 0.34 43.31
#